data_AF-A0A921BML3-F1
#
_entry.id   AF-A0A921BML3-F1
#
_cell.length_a   1.000
_cell.length_b   1.000
_cell.length_c   1.000
_cell.angle_alpha   90.00
_cell.angle_beta   90.00
_cell.angle_gamma   90.00
#
_symmetry.space_group_name_H-M   'P 1'
#
loop_
_entity.id
_entity.type
_entity.pdbx_description
1 polymer ?
#
loop_
_entity_poly.entity_id
_entity_poly.type
_entity_poly.pdbx_seq_one_letter_code
_entity_poly.pdbx_strand_id
1 'polypeptide(L)'
;MDALAEPVAHRTVGDLPSLVGPGDVLVVNDTRVLPARLRAARPTGGAAEVLLLRAVDDEGTWEALVRPNRKLPPGSTLTVDPGLAVEVGP
;
A
#
# COMPACT_ATOMS: atom_id res chain seq x y z
N MET A 1 -26.66 11.96 3.48
CA MET A 1 -26.63 10.58 2.98
C MET A 1 -27.03 9.72 4.16
N ASP A 2 -28.18 9.10 4.09
CA ASP A 2 -28.71 8.23 5.14
C ASP A 2 -28.87 6.82 4.57
N ALA A 3 -28.47 5.80 5.31
CA ALA A 3 -28.68 4.42 4.94
C ALA A 3 -30.05 3.89 5.42
N LEU A 4 -30.74 4.56 6.37
CA LEU A 4 -32.01 4.12 6.97
C LEU A 4 -33.04 5.25 7.28
N ALA A 5 -32.93 6.40 6.61
CA ALA A 5 -34.00 7.41 6.43
C ALA A 5 -34.31 8.40 7.58
N GLU A 6 -33.29 9.04 8.15
CA GLU A 6 -33.43 10.34 8.81
C GLU A 6 -33.42 11.52 7.81
N PRO A 7 -34.05 12.66 8.16
CA PRO A 7 -34.03 13.86 7.34
C PRO A 7 -32.62 14.44 7.21
N VAL A 8 -32.29 14.96 6.02
CA VAL A 8 -31.02 15.65 5.79
C VAL A 8 -30.94 16.89 6.69
N ALA A 9 -29.89 16.97 7.51
CA ALA A 9 -29.59 18.12 8.37
C ALA A 9 -28.31 18.83 7.93
N HIS A 10 -28.32 20.16 8.00
CA HIS A 10 -27.11 20.96 7.83
C HIS A 10 -26.32 21.00 9.14
N ARG A 11 -25.08 20.50 9.10
CA ARG A 11 -24.14 20.47 10.23
C ARG A 11 -22.73 20.81 9.73
N THR A 12 -21.83 21.07 10.66
CA THR A 12 -20.39 21.30 10.43
C THR A 12 -19.58 20.10 10.93
N VAL A 13 -18.29 20.03 10.59
CA VAL A 13 -17.39 18.99 11.12
C VAL A 13 -17.27 19.08 12.65
N GLY A 14 -17.43 20.28 13.23
CA GLY A 14 -17.42 20.49 14.68
C GLY A 14 -18.56 19.79 15.42
N ASP A 15 -19.64 19.41 14.71
CA ASP A 15 -20.78 18.69 15.29
C ASP A 15 -20.53 17.17 15.36
N LEU A 16 -19.46 16.66 14.75
CA LEU A 16 -19.12 15.24 14.72
C LEU A 16 -19.08 14.57 16.10
N PRO A 17 -18.51 15.18 17.17
CA PRO A 17 -18.51 14.57 18.49
C PRO A 17 -19.91 14.30 19.07
N SER A 18 -20.93 15.06 18.65
CA SER A 18 -22.32 14.86 19.06
C SER A 18 -23.05 13.75 18.29
N LEU A 19 -22.43 13.25 17.22
CA LEU A 19 -22.98 12.23 16.32
C LEU A 19 -22.44 10.83 16.59
N VAL A 20 -21.45 10.69 17.46
CA VAL A 20 -20.84 9.41 17.85
C VAL A 20 -21.18 9.10 19.31
N GLY A 21 -21.59 7.86 19.57
CA GLY A 21 -21.99 7.39 20.89
C GLY A 21 -20.91 6.55 21.59
N PRO A 22 -21.11 6.23 22.87
CA PRO A 22 -20.30 5.23 23.56
C PRO A 22 -20.34 3.88 22.81
N GLY A 23 -19.16 3.36 22.46
CA GLY A 23 -19.02 2.10 21.72
C GLY A 23 -18.74 2.26 20.22
N ASP A 24 -18.90 3.46 19.66
CA ASP A 24 -18.53 3.75 18.28
C ASP A 24 -17.01 3.88 18.12
N VAL A 25 -16.49 3.50 16.95
CA VAL A 25 -15.06 3.58 16.61
C VAL A 25 -14.85 4.52 15.45
N LEU A 26 -14.10 5.60 15.68
CA LEU A 26 -13.62 6.47 14.62
C LEU A 26 -12.35 5.90 14.01
N VAL A 27 -12.44 5.37 12.79
CA VAL A 27 -11.27 4.93 12.02
C VAL A 27 -10.78 6.07 11.15
N VAL A 28 -9.64 6.65 11.52
CA VAL A 28 -8.99 7.71 10.74
C VAL A 28 -7.94 7.10 9.82
N ASN A 29 -8.01 7.43 8.54
CA ASN A 29 -6.95 7.10 7.61
C ASN A 29 -5.84 8.15 7.69
N ASP A 30 -4.73 7.82 8.36
CA ASP A 30 -3.49 8.60 8.32
C ASP A 30 -2.55 7.99 7.28
N THR A 31 -2.34 8.68 6.16
CA THR A 31 -1.53 8.19 5.05
C THR A 31 -0.18 8.90 4.99
N ARG A 32 0.91 8.13 4.92
CA ARG A 32 2.27 8.61 4.65
C ARG A 32 2.73 8.17 3.26
N VAL A 33 3.26 9.11 2.47
CA VAL A 33 3.83 8.80 1.16
C VAL A 33 5.29 8.38 1.32
N LEU A 34 5.58 7.11 1.03
CA LEU A 34 6.95 6.60 0.96
C LEU A 34 7.43 6.62 -0.51
N PRO A 35 8.59 7.22 -0.83
CA PRO A 35 9.20 7.11 -2.15
C PRO A 35 9.84 5.72 -2.31
N ALA A 36 8.99 4.71 -2.44
CA ALA A 36 9.35 3.30 -2.32
C ALA A 36 9.17 2.52 -3.63
N ARG A 37 9.17 3.22 -4.77
CA ARG A 37 8.92 2.62 -6.08
C ARG A 37 10.22 2.39 -6.85
N LEU A 38 10.55 1.12 -7.07
CA LEU A 38 11.68 0.67 -7.86
C LEU A 38 11.21 0.27 -9.25
N ARG A 39 11.92 0.74 -10.27
CA ARG A 39 11.78 0.26 -11.65
C ARG A 39 12.81 -0.82 -11.86
N ALA A 40 12.39 -1.99 -12.34
CA ALA A 40 13.27 -3.13 -12.53
C ALA A 40 13.08 -3.78 -13.90
N ALA A 41 14.08 -4.55 -14.30
CA ALA A 41 14.06 -5.40 -15.48
C ALA A 41 14.01 -6.87 -15.06
N ARG A 42 13.15 -7.65 -15.71
CA ARG A 42 13.16 -9.11 -15.59
C ARG A 42 14.34 -9.69 -16.36
N PRO A 43 14.77 -10.94 -16.06
CA PRO A 43 15.81 -11.62 -16.83
C PRO A 43 15.45 -11.77 -18.31
N THR A 44 14.14 -11.82 -18.61
CA THR A 44 13.60 -11.88 -19.98
C THR A 44 13.62 -10.52 -20.71
N GLY A 45 14.15 -9.46 -20.09
CA GLY A 45 14.23 -8.11 -20.65
C GLY A 45 12.95 -7.27 -20.52
N GLY A 46 11.84 -7.85 -20.04
CA GLY A 46 10.61 -7.11 -19.85
C GLY A 46 10.59 -6.30 -18.55
N ALA A 47 10.02 -5.10 -18.57
CA ALA A 47 9.92 -4.23 -17.40
C ALA A 47 9.09 -4.83 -16.25
N ALA A 48 9.47 -4.46 -15.03
CA ALA A 48 8.77 -4.70 -13.78
C ALA A 48 8.81 -3.43 -12.90
N GLU A 49 7.84 -3.30 -12.01
CA GLU A 49 7.76 -2.26 -11.00
C GLU A 49 7.57 -2.91 -9.64
N VAL A 50 8.37 -2.52 -8.66
CA VAL A 50 8.29 -2.99 -7.28
C VAL A 50 7.93 -1.80 -6.40
N LEU A 51 6.82 -1.88 -5.67
CA LEU A 51 6.41 -0.89 -4.69
C LEU A 51 6.60 -1.47 -3.30
N LEU A 52 7.59 -0.98 -2.56
CA LEU A 52 7.82 -1.42 -1.18
C LEU A 52 6.74 -0.82 -0.27
N LEU A 53 6.15 -1.67 0.57
CA LEU A 53 5.10 -1.29 1.51
C LEU A 53 5.66 -1.09 2.92
N ARG A 54 6.46 -2.06 3.37
CA ARG A 54 6.97 -2.09 4.75
C ARG A 54 8.23 -2.96 4.82
N ALA A 55 9.24 -2.50 5.56
CA ALA A 55 10.38 -3.33 5.91
C ALA A 55 9.93 -4.45 6.86
N VAL A 56 10.30 -5.68 6.53
CA VAL A 56 10.03 -6.85 7.39
C VAL A 56 11.11 -6.96 8.45
N ASP A 57 12.34 -6.61 8.09
CA ASP A 57 13.54 -6.69 8.90
C ASP A 57 14.55 -5.57 8.52
N ASP A 58 15.69 -5.52 9.22
CA ASP A 58 16.74 -4.53 8.98
C ASP A 58 17.79 -5.03 7.95
N GLU A 59 17.64 -6.26 7.48
CA GLU A 59 18.51 -6.93 6.51
C GLU A 59 18.08 -6.69 5.05
N GLY A 60 17.02 -5.91 4.84
CA GLY A 60 16.56 -5.50 3.51
C GLY A 60 15.45 -6.37 2.94
N THR A 61 14.74 -7.14 3.76
CA THR A 61 13.51 -7.81 3.36
C THR A 61 12.33 -6.85 3.43
N TRP A 62 11.54 -6.78 2.37
CA TRP A 62 10.38 -5.90 2.29
C TRP A 62 9.13 -6.65 1.86
N GLU A 63 8.02 -6.29 2.48
CA GLU A 63 6.69 -6.54 1.93
C GLU A 63 6.49 -5.57 0.76
N ALA A 64 6.16 -6.10 -0.42
CA ALA A 64 6.09 -5.30 -1.64
C ALA A 64 4.99 -5.76 -2.60
N LEU A 65 4.48 -4.82 -3.41
CA LEU A 65 3.64 -5.13 -4.57
C LEU A 65 4.50 -5.12 -5.82
N VAL A 66 4.39 -6.17 -6.62
CA VAL A 66 5.13 -6.28 -7.89
C VAL A 66 4.19 -6.27 -9.09
N ARG A 67 4.55 -5.52 -10.13
CA ARG A 67 3.83 -5.44 -11.40
C ARG A 67 4.78 -5.75 -12.57
N PRO A 68 4.42 -6.63 -13.52
CA PRO A 68 3.21 -7.44 -13.56
C PRO A 68 3.30 -8.66 -12.60
N ASN A 69 2.28 -8.84 -11.75
CA ASN A 69 2.22 -9.91 -10.74
C ASN A 69 2.22 -11.32 -11.38
N ARG A 70 1.51 -11.50 -12.50
CA ARG A 70 1.22 -12.83 -13.09
C ARG A 70 2.42 -13.61 -13.66
N LYS A 71 3.65 -13.09 -13.58
CA LYS A 71 4.85 -13.67 -14.23
C LYS A 71 6.11 -13.67 -13.36
N LEU A 72 5.98 -13.62 -12.03
CA LEU A 72 7.12 -13.59 -11.11
C LEU A 72 6.95 -14.63 -10.00
N PRO A 73 7.36 -15.89 -10.22
CA PRO A 73 7.40 -16.88 -9.16
C PRO A 73 8.44 -16.50 -8.09
N PRO A 74 8.31 -17.05 -6.86
CA PRO A 74 9.39 -17.02 -5.87
C PRO A 74 10.73 -17.45 -6.47
N GLY A 75 11.81 -16.82 -6.01
CA GLY A 75 13.17 -16.96 -6.54
C GLY A 75 13.44 -16.18 -7.83
N SER A 76 12.47 -15.42 -8.36
CA SER A 76 12.73 -14.56 -9.52
C SER A 76 13.62 -13.38 -9.13
N THR A 77 14.74 -13.22 -9.83
CA THR A 77 15.60 -12.05 -9.68
C THR A 77 15.17 -10.92 -10.63
N LEU A 78 15.08 -9.70 -10.11
CA LEU A 78 14.81 -8.48 -10.85
C LEU A 78 15.99 -7.51 -10.69
N THR A 79 16.46 -6.94 -11.79
CA THR A 79 17.54 -5.94 -11.76
C THR A 79 16.96 -4.55 -11.70
N VAL A 80 17.24 -3.79 -10.64
CA VAL A 80 16.81 -2.40 -10.49
C VAL A 80 17.81 -1.46 -11.18
N ASP A 81 19.09 -1.68 -10.89
CA ASP A 81 20.24 -1.00 -11.49
C ASP A 81 21.48 -1.94 -11.47
N PRO A 82 22.64 -1.55 -12.03
CA PRO A 82 23.82 -2.43 -12.05
C PRO A 82 24.37 -2.86 -10.67
N GLY A 83 24.05 -2.13 -9.60
CA GLY A 83 24.47 -2.42 -8.24
C GLY A 83 23.38 -3.02 -7.35
N LEU A 84 22.12 -3.03 -7.80
CA LEU A 84 20.97 -3.48 -7.04
C LEU A 84 20.12 -4.47 -7.83
N ALA A 85 20.07 -5.69 -7.32
CA ALA A 85 19.11 -6.71 -7.71
C ALA A 85 18.23 -7.07 -6.50
N VAL A 86 16.99 -7.44 -6.78
CA VAL A 86 16.04 -7.91 -5.76
C VAL A 86 15.54 -9.30 -6.14
N GLU A 87 15.32 -10.13 -5.13
CA GLU A 87 14.75 -11.47 -5.30
C GLU A 87 13.30 -11.47 -4.80
N VAL A 88 12.42 -12.11 -5.55
CA VAL A 88 11.04 -12.34 -5.13
C VAL A 88 11.03 -13.46 -4.09
N GLY A 89 10.70 -13.12 -2.85
CA GLY A 89 10.52 -14.09 -1.77
C GLY A 89 9.34 -15.04 -1.99
N PRO A 90 9.17 -16.03 -1.09
CA PRO A 90 8.04 -16.96 -1.11
C PRO A 90 6.66 -16.30 -0.96
#